data_AF-A0A5K1C746-F1
#
_entry.id   AF-A0A5K1C746-F1
#
_cell.length_a   1.000
_cell.length_b   1.000
_cell.length_c   1.000
_cell.angle_alpha   90.00
_cell.angle_beta   90.00
_cell.angle_gamma   90.00
#
_symmetry.space_group_name_H-M   'P 1'
#
loop_
_entity.id
_entity.type
_entity.pdbx_description
1 polymer ?
#
loop_
_entity_poly.entity_id
_entity_poly.type
_entity_poly.pdbx_seq_one_letter_code
_entity_poly.pdbx_strand_id
1 'polypeptide(L)' 'MGGPSWNVKVGRRDARTASQAAANTSIPAPTFDLNRLISSFQAQGLSVKDLVALS' A
#
# COMPACT_ATOMS: atom_id res chain seq x y z
N MET A 1 7.78 -7.80 20.18
CA MET A 1 6.77 -8.30 19.23
C MET A 1 5.48 -8.53 20.00
N GLY A 2 4.59 -7.54 20.03
CA GLY A 2 3.35 -7.57 20.84
C GLY A 2 2.25 -6.74 20.17
N GLY A 3 2.25 -6.75 18.84
CA GLY A 3 1.28 -6.01 18.04
C GLY A 3 -0.11 -6.66 18.06
N PRO A 4 -1.13 -5.92 17.59
CA PRO A 4 -2.49 -6.42 17.54
C PRO A 4 -2.60 -7.64 16.61
N SER A 5 -3.46 -8.60 16.97
CA SER A 5 -3.83 -9.70 16.09
C SER A 5 -5.04 -9.32 15.22
N TRP A 6 -5.02 -9.67 13.94
CA TRP A 6 -6.18 -9.49 13.05
C TRP A 6 -6.52 -10.77 12.31
N ASN A 7 -7.82 -10.98 12.09
CA ASN A 7 -8.32 -12.08 11.28
C ASN A 7 -8.04 -11.82 9.80
N VAL A 8 -7.18 -12.63 9.19
CA VAL A 8 -6.82 -12.52 7.77
C VAL A 8 -7.88 -13.24 6.92
N LYS A 9 -8.50 -12.52 5.98
CA LYS A 9 -9.42 -13.13 5.00
C LYS A 9 -8.62 -13.97 3.99
N VAL A 10 -9.03 -15.23 3.79
CA VAL A 10 -8.40 -16.17 2.86
C VAL A 10 -9.17 -16.25 1.53
N GLY A 11 -8.54 -16.82 0.48
CA GLY A 11 -9.16 -17.01 -0.83
C GLY A 11 -8.61 -16.12 -1.96
N ARG A 12 -7.53 -15.38 -1.71
CA ARG A 12 -6.80 -14.71 -2.80
C ARG A 12 -6.19 -15.75 -3.74
N ARG A 13 -6.29 -15.51 -5.04
CA ARG A 13 -5.70 -16.34 -6.09
C ARG A 13 -4.40 -15.72 -6.56
N ASP A 14 -3.41 -16.55 -6.88
CA ASP A 14 -2.12 -16.10 -7.37
C ASP A 14 -2.24 -15.48 -8.77
N ALA A 15 -1.49 -14.40 -8.98
CA ALA A 15 -1.35 -13.78 -10.30
C ALA A 15 -0.44 -14.64 -11.18
N ARG A 16 -0.76 -14.75 -12.47
CA ARG A 16 0.06 -15.47 -13.46
C ARG A 16 1.14 -14.60 -14.11
N THR A 17 1.09 -13.29 -13.87
CA THR A 17 2.00 -12.29 -14.43
C THR A 17 2.38 -11.27 -13.37
N ALA A 18 3.61 -10.76 -13.48
CA ALA A 18 4.09 -9.63 -12.69
C ALA A 18 4.21 -8.39 -13.60
N SER A 19 4.05 -7.18 -13.03
CA SER A 19 4.19 -5.93 -13.77
C SER A 19 5.13 -4.98 -13.03
N GLN A 20 6.36 -4.87 -13.53
CA GLN A 20 7.36 -3.93 -13.00
C GLN A 20 6.94 -2.47 -13.21
N ALA A 21 6.31 -2.16 -14.36
CA ALA A 21 5.79 -0.83 -14.63
C ALA A 21 4.69 -0.44 -13.63
N ALA A 22 3.78 -1.35 -13.30
CA ALA A 22 2.77 -1.10 -12.29
C ALA A 22 3.37 -0.88 -10.90
N ALA A 23 4.44 -1.62 -10.56
CA ALA A 23 5.17 -1.44 -9.30
C ALA A 23 5.82 -0.05 -9.22
N ASN A 24 6.51 0.39 -10.28
CA ASN A 24 7.15 1.70 -10.32
C ASN A 24 6.16 2.87 -10.20
N THR A 25 4.91 2.68 -10.64
CA THR A 25 3.85 3.70 -10.51
C THR A 25 3.14 3.63 -9.16
N SER A 26 2.98 2.43 -8.59
CA SER A 26 2.13 2.22 -7.41
C SER A 26 2.90 2.23 -6.09
N ILE A 27 4.23 2.02 -6.11
CA ILE A 27 5.07 2.04 -4.91
C ILE A 27 5.68 3.44 -4.76
N PRO A 28 5.31 4.21 -3.72
CA PRO A 28 5.88 5.52 -3.50
C PRO A 28 7.37 5.41 -3.12
N ALA A 29 8.20 6.25 -3.72
CA ALA A 29 9.61 6.33 -3.36
C ALA A 29 9.78 7.05 -2.00
N PRO A 30 10.85 6.75 -1.24
CA PRO A 30 11.11 7.40 0.05
C PRO A 30 11.40 8.91 -0.09
N THR A 31 11.59 9.40 -1.31
CA THR A 31 11.79 10.83 -1.64
C THR A 31 10.50 11.54 -2.04
N PHE A 32 9.32 10.91 -1.91
CA PHE A 32 8.04 11.55 -2.25
C PHE A 32 7.61 12.55 -1.18
N ASP A 33 7.22 13.75 -1.62
CA ASP A 33 6.59 14.74 -0.75
C ASP A 33 5.24 14.23 -0.22
N LEU A 34 4.82 14.75 0.93
CA LEU A 34 3.60 14.34 1.63
C LEU A 34 2.36 14.30 0.72
N ASN A 35 2.20 15.28 -0.18
CA ASN A 35 1.09 15.30 -1.14
C ASN A 35 1.10 14.12 -2.11
N ARG A 36 2.29 13.70 -2.58
CA ARG A 36 2.42 12.53 -3.46
C ARG A 36 2.17 11.23 -2.71
N LEU A 37 2.56 11.17 -1.44
CA LEU A 37 2.30 10.03 -0.57
C LEU A 37 0.78 9.88 -0.33
N ILE A 38 0.08 10.99 -0.04
CA ILE A 38 -1.38 11.02 0.10
C ILE A 38 -2.07 10.57 -1.19
N SER A 39 -1.68 11.08 -2.36
CA SER A 39 -2.28 10.67 -3.63
C SER A 39 -2.03 9.19 -3.96
N SER A 40 -0.85 8.66 -3.62
CA SER A 40 -0.52 7.24 -3.83
C SER A 40 -1.38 6.32 -2.95
N PHE A 41 -1.58 6.67 -1.67
CA PHE A 41 -2.45 5.91 -0.77
C PHE A 41 -3.92 6.01 -1.19
N GLN A 42 -4.37 7.21 -1.59
CA GLN A 42 -5.72 7.40 -2.14
C GLN A 42 -5.97 6.57 -3.41
N ALA A 43 -4.96 6.41 -4.27
CA ALA A 43 -5.06 5.56 -5.46
C ALA A 43 -5.27 4.07 -5.13
N GLN A 44 -4.86 3.64 -3.93
CA GLN A 44 -5.11 2.29 -3.41
C GLN A 44 -6.39 2.20 -2.55
N GLY A 45 -7.16 3.29 -2.46
CA GLY A 45 -8.37 3.38 -1.62
C GLY A 45 -8.08 3.54 -0.13
N LEU A 46 -6.85 3.91 0.24
CA LEU A 46 -6.42 4.13 1.61
C LEU A 46 -6.47 5.62 1.98
N SER A 47 -6.82 5.91 3.23
CA SER A 47 -6.93 7.28 3.75
C SER A 47 -5.61 7.81 4.31
N VAL A 48 -5.56 9.12 4.58
CA VAL A 48 -4.42 9.77 5.27
C VAL A 48 -4.17 9.18 6.66
N LYS A 49 -5.20 8.64 7.32
CA LYS A 49 -5.05 7.96 8.61
C LYS A 49 -4.33 6.62 8.46
N ASP A 50 -4.59 5.91 7.36
CA ASP A 50 -3.91 4.65 7.04
C ASP A 50 -2.45 4.90 6.68
N LEU A 51 -2.15 6.02 6.03
CA LEU A 51 -0.78 6.48 5.76
C LEU A 51 0.05 6.61 7.05
N VAL A 52 -0.49 7.27 8.08
CA VAL A 52 0.22 7.46 9.36
C VAL A 52 0.33 6.16 10.16
N ALA A 53 -0.65 5.27 10.04
CA ALA A 53 -0.65 3.99 10.75
C ALA A 53 0.28 2.93 10.12
N LEU A 54 0.61 3.07 8.83
CA LEU A 54 1.40 2.11 8.05
C LEU A 54 2.82 2.60 7.72
N SER A 55 3.19 3.83 8.13
CA SER A 55 4.54 4.40 7.96
C SER A 55 5.54 3.89 8.99
#